data_AF-A0A4C2ECF1-F1
#
_entry.id   AF-A0A4C2ECF1-F1
#
_cell.length_a   1.000
_cell.length_b   1.000
_cell.length_c   1.000
_cell.angle_alpha   90.00
_cell.angle_beta   90.00
_cell.angle_gamma   90.00
#
_symmetry.space_group_name_H-M   'P 1'
#
loop_
_entity.id
_entity.type
_entity.pdbx_description
1 polymer ?
#
loop_
_entity_poly.entity_id
_entity_poly.type
_entity_poly.pdbx_seq_one_letter_code
_entity_poly.pdbx_strand_id
1 'polypeptide(L)'
;MSAGGIRKPIQIDEFKTAIGEMSSDELVKIRNEIKNSIRHLERSNSRLEKYIAKIEGQPKESSEADSSDELGSVEDGDLQLYQESLRENLTVLNNYNERIEALDQENLYRSSHRGDHSTTTPNSSVPASNNGSEGIYL
;
A
#
# COMPACT_ATOMS: atom_id res chain seq x y z
N MET A 1 0.52 23.22 -11.54
CA MET A 1 0.74 22.26 -12.64
C MET A 1 1.32 21.00 -12.03
N SER A 2 0.55 19.90 -12.02
CA SER A 2 0.97 18.64 -11.40
C SER A 2 1.70 17.80 -12.44
N ALA A 3 3.02 17.73 -12.33
CA ALA A 3 3.88 17.06 -13.29
C ALA A 3 3.88 15.53 -13.04
N GLY A 4 3.26 14.76 -13.94
CA GLY A 4 3.81 13.51 -14.46
C GLY A 4 4.16 12.34 -13.52
N GLY A 5 3.51 12.16 -12.37
CA GLY A 5 3.91 11.17 -11.37
C GLY A 5 3.26 9.78 -11.41
N ILE A 6 2.35 9.47 -12.34
CA ILE A 6 1.45 8.29 -12.21
C ILE A 6 1.88 7.06 -13.07
N ARG A 7 3.13 6.92 -13.53
CA ARG A 7 3.46 5.85 -14.52
C ARG A 7 4.78 5.11 -14.35
N LYS A 8 5.33 5.00 -13.14
CA LYS A 8 6.42 4.03 -12.90
C LYS A 8 6.14 3.21 -11.64
N PRO A 9 6.34 1.88 -11.69
CA PRO A 9 6.35 1.06 -10.49
C PRO A 9 7.31 1.67 -9.47
N ILE A 10 6.84 1.85 -8.24
CA ILE A 10 7.67 2.39 -7.16
C ILE A 10 8.58 1.27 -6.68
N GLN A 11 9.85 1.58 -6.43
CA GLN A 11 10.77 0.61 -5.84
C GLN A 11 10.30 0.28 -4.42
N ILE A 12 10.03 -1.00 -4.16
CA ILE A 12 9.39 -1.44 -2.92
C ILE A 12 10.25 -1.14 -1.69
N ASP A 13 11.58 -1.16 -1.83
CA ASP A 13 12.50 -0.90 -0.71
C ASP A 13 12.47 0.57 -0.30
N GLU A 14 12.46 1.50 -1.25
CA GLU A 14 12.29 2.93 -0.98
C GLU A 14 10.94 3.22 -0.30
N PHE A 15 9.89 2.52 -0.75
CA PHE A 15 8.57 2.62 -0.15
C PHE A 15 8.57 2.14 1.31
N LYS A 16 9.20 1.00 1.60
CA LYS A 16 9.34 0.46 2.97
C LYS A 16 10.08 1.41 3.90
N THR A 17 11.18 2.01 3.44
CA THR A 17 11.91 3.01 4.23
C THR A 17 11.03 4.23 4.52
N ALA A 18 10.32 4.75 3.51
CA ALA A 18 9.49 5.94 3.67
C ALA A 18 8.32 5.72 4.66
N ILE A 19 7.63 4.58 4.62
CA ILE A 19 6.49 4.31 5.51
C ILE A 19 6.90 4.13 6.98
N GLY A 20 8.16 3.77 7.25
CA GLY A 20 8.68 3.64 8.61
C GLY A 20 8.68 4.97 9.40
N GLU A 21 8.79 6.09 8.71
CA GLU A 21 8.84 7.43 9.34
C GLU A 21 7.46 8.11 9.42
N MET A 22 6.44 7.55 8.78
CA MET A 22 5.11 8.16 8.68
C MET A 22 4.25 7.94 9.93
N SER A 23 3.27 8.83 10.12
CA SER A 23 2.24 8.67 11.14
C SER A 23 1.20 7.61 10.75
N SER A 24 0.52 7.02 11.74
CA SER A 24 -0.53 6.02 11.47
C SER A 24 -1.66 6.54 10.56
N ASP A 25 -2.02 7.81 10.71
CA ASP A 25 -3.07 8.44 9.89
C ASP A 25 -2.64 8.58 8.42
N GLU A 26 -1.37 8.89 8.17
CA GLU A 26 -0.80 8.93 6.81
C GLU A 26 -0.77 7.53 6.19
N LEU A 27 -0.38 6.51 6.95
CA LEU A 27 -0.40 5.12 6.48
C LEU A 27 -1.81 4.66 6.08
N VAL A 28 -2.83 5.06 6.85
CA VAL A 28 -4.23 4.76 6.51
C VAL A 28 -4.67 5.48 5.23
N LYS A 29 -4.29 6.74 5.05
CA LYS A 29 -4.59 7.51 3.82
C LYS A 29 -3.96 6.85 2.59
N ILE A 30 -2.66 6.56 2.64
CA ILE A 30 -1.92 5.91 1.55
C ILE A 30 -2.53 4.55 1.22
N ARG A 31 -2.88 3.75 2.23
CA ARG A 31 -3.56 2.46 2.03
C ARG A 31 -4.87 2.62 1.24
N ASN A 32 -5.69 3.60 1.59
CA ASN A 32 -6.96 3.84 0.91
C ASN A 32 -6.76 4.29 -0.54
N GLU A 33 -5.76 5.13 -0.80
CA GLU A 33 -5.39 5.57 -2.16
C GLU A 33 -4.91 4.40 -3.04
N ILE A 34 -4.06 3.53 -2.50
CA ILE A 34 -3.59 2.32 -3.20
C ILE A 34 -4.76 1.38 -3.50
N LYS A 35 -5.63 1.11 -2.52
CA LYS A 35 -6.83 0.28 -2.73
C LYS A 35 -7.77 0.87 -3.78
N ASN A 36 -7.91 2.19 -3.82
CA ASN A 36 -8.71 2.82 -4.86
C ASN A 36 -8.09 2.66 -6.25
N SER A 37 -6.78 2.82 -6.34
CA SER A 37 -6.01 2.62 -7.57
C SER A 37 -6.12 1.18 -8.09
N ILE A 38 -6.02 0.18 -7.21
CA ILE A 38 -6.25 -1.24 -7.54
C ILE A 38 -7.64 -1.43 -8.14
N ARG A 39 -8.70 -0.97 -7.46
CA ARG A 39 -10.08 -1.13 -7.95
C ARG A 39 -10.33 -0.45 -9.30
N HIS A 40 -9.66 0.67 -9.58
CA HIS A 40 -9.76 1.32 -10.88
C HIS A 40 -9.04 0.52 -11.96
N LEU A 41 -7.84 0.01 -11.65
CA LEU A 41 -7.04 -0.77 -12.59
C LEU A 41 -7.69 -2.13 -12.90
N GLU A 42 -8.27 -2.81 -11.91
CA GLU A 42 -9.02 -4.06 -12.10
C GLU A 42 -10.23 -3.89 -13.02
N ARG A 43 -11.00 -2.80 -12.86
CA ARG A 43 -12.12 -2.48 -13.77
C ARG A 43 -11.62 -2.19 -15.18
N SER A 44 -10.50 -1.46 -15.31
CA SER A 44 -9.87 -1.21 -16.61
C SER A 44 -9.41 -2.50 -17.27
N ASN A 45 -8.80 -3.41 -16.51
CA ASN A 45 -8.35 -4.71 -17.00
C ASN A 45 -9.55 -5.59 -17.41
N SER A 46 -10.63 -5.59 -16.64
CA SER A 46 -11.86 -6.30 -17.01
C SER A 46 -12.43 -5.81 -18.35
N ARG A 47 -12.42 -4.49 -18.61
CA ARG A 47 -12.81 -3.93 -19.90
C ARG A 47 -11.86 -4.35 -21.03
N LEU A 48 -10.55 -4.27 -20.82
CA LEU A 48 -9.54 -4.72 -21.80
C LEU A 48 -9.69 -6.20 -22.14
N GLU A 49 -9.90 -7.06 -21.15
CA GLU A 49 -10.14 -8.49 -21.37
C GLU A 49 -11.39 -8.75 -22.22
N LYS A 50 -12.45 -7.96 -22.05
CA LYS A 50 -13.65 -8.05 -22.91
C LYS A 50 -13.34 -7.65 -24.35
N TYR A 51 -12.53 -6.61 -24.58
CA TYR A 51 -12.10 -6.20 -25.92
C TYR A 51 -11.25 -7.28 -26.60
N ILE A 52 -10.26 -7.82 -25.89
CA ILE A 52 -9.40 -8.91 -26.38
C ILE A 52 -10.27 -10.13 -26.75
N ALA A 53 -11.16 -10.54 -25.84
CA ALA A 53 -12.08 -11.66 -26.07
C ALA A 53 -12.98 -11.47 -27.30
N LYS A 54 -13.45 -10.23 -27.55
CA LYS A 54 -14.25 -9.89 -28.73
C LYS A 54 -13.44 -9.99 -30.03
N ILE A 55 -12.20 -9.53 -30.05
CA ILE A 55 -11.32 -9.61 -31.23
C ILE A 55 -10.92 -11.07 -31.50
N GLU A 56 -10.60 -11.85 -30.45
CA GLU A 56 -10.17 -13.24 -30.58
C GLU A 56 -11.32 -14.21 -30.95
N GLY A 57 -12.56 -13.71 -31.09
CA GLY A 57 -13.74 -14.52 -31.40
C GLY A 57 -14.12 -15.49 -30.28
N GLN A 58 -13.66 -15.23 -29.05
CA GLN A 58 -13.93 -16.01 -27.84
C GLN A 58 -14.64 -15.12 -26.81
N PRO A 59 -15.88 -14.68 -27.08
CA PRO A 59 -16.57 -13.79 -26.16
C PRO A 59 -16.70 -14.44 -24.78
N LYS A 60 -16.04 -13.86 -23.77
CA LYS A 60 -16.25 -14.24 -22.37
C LYS A 60 -17.71 -13.92 -22.02
N GLU A 61 -18.51 -14.92 -21.73
CA GLU A 61 -19.82 -14.71 -21.11
C GLU A 61 -19.61 -14.10 -19.72
N SER A 62 -19.77 -12.78 -19.60
CA SER A 62 -19.97 -12.15 -18.30
C SER A 62 -21.48 -12.02 -18.08
N SER A 63 -22.02 -12.81 -17.17
CA SER A 63 -23.29 -12.49 -16.53
C SER A 63 -23.19 -11.09 -15.91
N GLU A 64 -24.30 -10.35 -15.92
CA GLU A 64 -24.46 -8.97 -15.43
C GLU A 64 -24.20 -7.87 -16.48
N ALA A 65 -25.26 -7.56 -17.23
CA ALA A 65 -25.94 -6.26 -17.28
C ALA A 65 -25.11 -4.96 -17.31
N ASP A 66 -23.88 -4.96 -17.84
CA ASP A 66 -23.13 -3.72 -18.09
C ASP A 66 -23.00 -3.49 -19.60
N SER A 67 -23.97 -2.74 -20.11
CA SER A 67 -24.01 -1.98 -21.36
C SER A 67 -23.16 -2.52 -22.53
N SER A 68 -23.81 -3.32 -23.37
CA SER A 68 -23.32 -3.69 -24.71
C SER A 68 -23.15 -2.48 -25.66
N ASP A 69 -23.47 -1.26 -25.22
CA ASP A 69 -23.52 -0.02 -26.03
C ASP A 69 -22.21 0.81 -25.95
N GLU A 70 -21.29 0.52 -25.02
CA GLU A 70 -19.98 1.21 -24.91
C GLU A 70 -18.83 0.42 -25.56
N LEU A 71 -19.16 -0.51 -26.45
CA LEU A 71 -18.22 -1.41 -27.12
C LEU A 71 -18.17 -1.06 -28.61
N GLY A 72 -17.78 0.19 -28.89
CA GLY A 72 -17.55 0.74 -30.23
C GLY A 72 -16.67 -0.15 -31.10
N SER A 73 -16.66 0.11 -32.40
CA SER A 73 -15.95 -0.68 -33.42
C SER A 73 -14.49 -0.90 -33.01
N VAL A 74 -14.19 -2.10 -32.52
CA VAL A 74 -12.84 -2.52 -32.16
C VAL A 74 -12.16 -2.90 -33.47
N GLU A 75 -11.06 -2.23 -33.81
CA GLU A 75 -10.30 -2.49 -35.01
C GLU A 75 -9.32 -3.65 -34.74
N ASP A 76 -9.28 -4.66 -35.62
CA ASP A 76 -8.48 -5.89 -35.42
C ASP A 76 -6.97 -5.62 -35.28
N GLY A 77 -6.49 -4.44 -35.69
CA GLY A 77 -5.10 -4.00 -35.55
C GLY A 77 -4.66 -3.73 -34.10
N ASP A 78 -5.59 -3.56 -33.15
CA ASP A 78 -5.28 -3.16 -31.78
C ASP A 78 -5.06 -4.33 -30.81
N LEU A 79 -5.22 -5.59 -31.24
CA LEU A 79 -5.16 -6.75 -30.34
C LEU A 79 -3.86 -6.81 -29.55
N GLN A 80 -2.72 -6.66 -30.24
CA GLN A 80 -1.40 -6.71 -29.61
C GLN A 80 -1.22 -5.56 -28.61
N LEU A 81 -1.74 -4.37 -28.92
CA LEU A 81 -1.69 -3.21 -28.03
C LEU A 81 -2.51 -3.44 -26.76
N TYR A 82 -3.70 -4.05 -26.87
CA TYR A 82 -4.52 -4.38 -25.71
C TYR A 82 -3.86 -5.46 -24.83
N GLN A 83 -3.25 -6.49 -25.44
CA GLN A 83 -2.52 -7.52 -24.72
C GLN A 83 -1.30 -6.94 -23.99
N GLU A 84 -0.55 -6.05 -24.63
CA GLU A 84 0.59 -5.36 -24.00
C GLU A 84 0.13 -4.45 -22.86
N SER A 85 -0.94 -3.67 -23.07
CA SER A 85 -1.54 -2.81 -22.04
C SER A 85 -1.99 -3.63 -20.83
N LEU A 86 -2.63 -4.78 -21.04
CA LEU A 86 -3.05 -5.67 -19.97
C LEU A 86 -1.85 -6.19 -19.18
N ARG A 87 -0.78 -6.60 -19.88
CA ARG A 87 0.45 -7.08 -19.24
C ARG A 87 1.13 -6.01 -18.40
N GLU A 88 1.21 -4.78 -18.89
CA GLU A 88 1.79 -3.65 -18.14
C GLU A 88 0.95 -3.35 -16.90
N ASN A 89 -0.38 -3.30 -17.05
CA ASN A 89 -1.30 -3.08 -15.94
C ASN A 89 -1.16 -4.16 -14.86
N LEU A 90 -0.97 -5.43 -15.23
CA LEU A 90 -0.74 -6.50 -14.25
C LEU A 90 0.56 -6.31 -13.47
N THR A 91 1.61 -5.78 -14.10
CA THR A 91 2.87 -5.43 -13.42
C THR A 91 2.65 -4.32 -12.39
N VAL A 92 1.89 -3.30 -12.76
CA VAL A 92 1.52 -2.20 -11.85
C VAL A 92 0.64 -2.71 -10.71
N LEU A 93 -0.31 -3.61 -10.98
CA LEU A 93 -1.18 -4.21 -9.99
C LEU A 93 -0.37 -5.02 -8.96
N ASN A 94 0.60 -5.82 -9.42
CA ASN A 94 1.51 -6.53 -8.53
C ASN A 94 2.28 -5.57 -7.62
N ASN A 95 2.80 -4.46 -8.17
CA ASN A 95 3.49 -3.44 -7.37
C ASN A 95 2.57 -2.80 -6.31
N TYR A 96 1.29 -2.56 -6.64
CA TYR A 96 0.34 -2.07 -5.64
C TYR A 96 0.05 -3.08 -4.53
N ASN A 97 -0.03 -4.38 -4.86
CA ASN A 97 -0.21 -5.43 -3.87
C ASN A 97 1.00 -5.54 -2.93
N GLU A 98 2.23 -5.53 -3.47
CA GLU A 98 3.46 -5.51 -2.68
C GLU A 98 3.49 -4.33 -1.70
N ARG A 99 3.00 -3.15 -2.12
CA ARG A 99 2.90 -1.97 -1.25
C ARG A 99 1.86 -2.14 -0.15
N ILE A 100 0.73 -2.82 -0.42
CA ILE A 100 -0.25 -3.15 0.63
C ILE A 100 0.37 -4.11 1.65
N GLU A 101 1.09 -5.13 1.19
CA GLU A 101 1.79 -6.07 2.08
C GLU A 101 2.82 -5.36 2.96
N ALA A 102 3.60 -4.43 2.39
CA ALA A 102 4.55 -3.63 3.16
C ALA A 102 3.84 -2.79 4.26
N LEU A 103 2.68 -2.21 3.95
CA LEU A 103 1.86 -1.49 4.94
C LEU A 103 1.28 -2.42 6.02
N ASP A 104 0.96 -3.68 5.69
CA ASP A 104 0.52 -4.68 6.66
C ASP A 104 1.65 -5.09 7.61
N GLN A 105 2.85 -5.32 7.07
CA GLN A 105 4.05 -5.61 7.85
C GLN A 105 4.39 -4.47 8.81
N GLU A 106 4.33 -3.22 8.34
CA GLU A 106 4.61 -2.04 9.17
C GLU A 106 3.59 -1.88 10.31
N ASN A 107 2.30 -2.10 10.03
CA ASN A 107 1.27 -2.08 11.07
C ASN A 107 1.46 -3.19 12.11
N LEU A 108 1.88 -4.38 11.68
CA LEU A 108 2.20 -5.48 12.59
C LEU A 108 3.43 -5.16 13.45
N TYR A 109 4.47 -4.57 12.85
CA TYR A 109 5.66 -4.11 13.57
C TYR A 109 5.30 -3.08 14.65
N ARG A 110 4.49 -2.06 14.30
CA ARG A 110 4.04 -1.02 15.26
C ARG A 110 3.17 -1.58 16.37
N SER A 111 2.28 -2.52 16.07
CA SER A 111 1.39 -3.10 17.08
C SER A 111 2.12 -4.00 18.07
N SER A 112 3.14 -4.74 17.62
CA SER A 112 4.01 -5.55 18.49
C SER A 112 4.95 -4.71 19.36
N HIS A 113 5.51 -3.61 18.82
CA HIS A 113 6.48 -2.78 19.55
C HIS A 113 5.84 -1.78 20.52
N ARG A 114 4.56 -1.41 20.31
CA ARG A 114 3.81 -0.58 21.26
C ARG A 114 3.40 -1.32 22.55
N GLY A 115 3.57 -2.64 22.60
CA GLY A 115 3.26 -3.48 23.77
C GLY A 115 4.36 -3.55 24.83
N ASP A 116 5.58 -3.08 24.56
CA ASP A 116 6.76 -3.33 25.42
C ASP A 116 7.29 -2.06 26.14
N HIS A 117 6.53 -0.97 26.14
CA HIS A 117 6.82 0.21 26.96
C HIS A 117 5.93 0.26 28.22
N SER A 118 6.01 -0.78 29.05
CA SER A 118 5.58 -0.73 30.46
C SER A 118 6.79 -0.99 31.38
N THR A 119 7.83 -0.18 31.23
CA THR A 119 9.00 -0.19 32.12
C THR A 119 9.39 1.24 32.50
N THR A 120 8.65 1.85 33.43
CA THR A 120 9.21 2.79 34.41
C THR A 120 8.21 2.99 35.55
N THR A 121 8.44 2.31 36.69
CA THR A 121 8.58 2.92 38.02
C THR A 121 8.72 1.81 39.08
N PRO A 122 9.92 1.56 39.64
CA PRO A 122 10.02 1.21 41.04
C PRO A 122 10.17 2.52 41.82
N ASN A 123 9.06 2.96 42.40
CA ASN A 123 9.04 3.99 43.42
C ASN A 123 9.73 3.42 44.67
N SER A 124 11.03 3.64 44.83
CA SER A 124 11.74 3.36 46.08
C SER A 124 11.74 4.63 46.95
N SER A 125 10.61 4.86 47.60
CA SER A 125 10.55 5.72 48.78
C SER A 125 11.26 5.03 49.94
N VAL A 126 12.42 5.53 50.35
CA VAL A 126 12.97 5.27 51.69
C VAL A 126 13.31 6.64 52.30
N PRO A 127 12.70 7.03 53.44
CA PRO A 127 13.05 8.24 54.15
C PRO A 127 14.14 7.97 55.22
N ALA A 128 14.70 9.07 55.75
CA ALA A 128 15.63 9.18 56.89
C ALA A 128 17.14 9.05 56.53
N SER A 129 18.07 9.84 57.07
CA SER A 129 18.01 10.72 58.24
C SER A 129 19.08 11.81 58.13
N ASN A 130 18.71 13.00 58.60
CA ASN A 130 19.60 14.10 58.93
C ASN A 130 20.39 13.73 60.20
N ASN A 131 21.72 13.80 60.18
CA ASN A 131 22.53 13.98 61.39
C ASN A 131 23.93 14.51 61.05
N GLY A 132 24.34 15.54 61.78
CA GLY A 132 25.55 16.30 61.52
C GLY A 132 26.79 15.83 62.27
N SER A 133 27.78 16.71 62.17
CA SER A 133 28.96 16.94 63.03
C SER A 133 30.12 15.94 63.05
N GLU A 134 31.24 16.45 62.51
CA GLU A 134 32.64 16.42 63.01
C GLU A 134 33.49 15.14 62.94
N GLY A 135 34.75 15.34 62.51
CA GLY A 135 35.84 14.37 62.74
C GLY A 135 36.97 14.42 61.71
N ILE A 136 37.88 15.37 61.88
CA ILE A 136 39.18 15.50 61.22
C ILE A 136 40.06 14.30 61.61
N TYR A 137 40.81 13.69 60.68
CA TYR A 137 42.15 13.15 60.98
C TYR A 137 43.10 13.31 59.79
N LEU A 138 44.22 13.97 60.09
CA LEU A 138 45.50 13.96 59.39
C LEU A 138 46.17 12.58 59.49
#